data_AF-A0A1I8AKT5-F1
#
_entry.id   AF-A0A1I8AKT5-F1
#
_cell.length_a   1.000
_cell.length_b   1.000
_cell.length_c   1.000
_cell.angle_alpha   90.00
_cell.angle_beta   90.00
_cell.angle_gamma   90.00
#
_symmetry.space_group_name_H-M   'P 1'
#
loop_
_entity.id
_entity.type
_entity.pdbx_description
1 polymer ?
#
loop_
_entity_poly.entity_id
_entity_poly.type
_entity_poly.pdbx_seq_one_letter_code
_entity_poly.pdbx_strand_id
1 'polypeptide(L)'
;MAASSISVSCEECVLLGRMEKELRVEWSVAASHVNLIDWIGMYEVDEHNPLHYIDYKSYGVCGAPMGSVSWRLYASQFTYSNSDELSVCFRIWWWWSLKDAGGQVAIIGRRWMSLGRYVSRSFFRLFYIILRFLYGL
;
A
#
# COMPACT_ATOMS: atom_id res chain seq x y z
N MET A 1 23.24 -18.19 12.74
CA MET A 1 22.15 -17.30 13.21
C MET A 1 21.45 -16.79 11.96
N ALA A 2 20.21 -17.19 11.72
CA ALA A 2 19.46 -16.70 10.56
C ALA A 2 19.08 -15.23 10.82
N ALA A 3 19.52 -14.33 9.95
CA ALA A 3 19.11 -12.93 10.01
C ALA A 3 17.61 -12.82 9.71
N SER A 4 16.91 -11.88 10.36
CA SER A 4 15.53 -11.55 10.01
C SER A 4 15.48 -10.85 8.66
N SER A 5 14.60 -11.30 7.78
CA SER A 5 14.38 -10.74 6.44
C SER A 5 12.89 -10.62 6.14
N ILE A 6 12.56 -9.60 5.35
CA ILE A 6 11.27 -9.46 4.68
C ILE A 6 11.56 -9.30 3.19
N SER A 7 10.69 -9.83 2.35
CA SER A 7 10.75 -9.70 0.90
C SER A 7 9.35 -9.47 0.35
N VAL A 8 9.28 -8.88 -0.83
CA VAL A 8 8.03 -8.64 -1.54
C VAL A 8 8.13 -9.21 -2.94
N SER A 9 7.01 -9.65 -3.50
CA SER A 9 6.97 -10.18 -4.87
C SER A 9 7.16 -9.11 -5.95
N CYS A 10 7.08 -7.82 -5.58
CA CYS A 10 7.10 -6.67 -6.49
C CYS A 10 7.74 -5.47 -5.79
N GLU A 11 8.88 -5.00 -6.27
CA GLU A 11 9.53 -3.77 -5.76
C GLU A 11 9.07 -2.51 -6.52
N GLU A 12 8.60 -2.65 -7.76
CA GLU A 12 8.01 -1.56 -8.53
C GLU A 12 6.64 -1.97 -9.11
N CYS A 13 5.61 -1.24 -8.70
CA CYS A 13 4.23 -1.61 -8.95
C CYS A 13 3.48 -0.44 -9.62
N VAL A 14 3.11 -0.60 -10.90
CA VAL A 14 2.34 0.42 -11.63
C VAL A 14 0.83 0.12 -11.55
N LEU A 15 0.06 1.09 -11.07
CA LEU A 15 -1.40 1.06 -11.01
C LEU A 15 -2.00 1.78 -12.23
N LEU A 16 -1.93 1.15 -13.41
CA LEU A 16 -2.46 1.66 -14.69
C LEU A 16 -3.99 1.58 -14.72
N GLY A 17 -4.70 2.54 -14.12
CA GLY A 17 -6.17 2.59 -14.10
C GLY A 17 -6.85 1.47 -13.32
N ARG A 18 -6.08 0.57 -12.69
CA ARG A 18 -6.57 -0.44 -11.76
C ARG A 18 -6.78 0.20 -10.39
N MET A 19 -7.91 -0.12 -9.77
CA MET A 19 -8.21 0.31 -8.40
C MET A 19 -7.39 -0.48 -7.37
N GLU A 20 -6.91 -1.67 -7.73
CA GLU A 20 -6.11 -2.51 -6.84
C GLU A 20 -5.03 -3.34 -7.55
N LYS A 21 -3.96 -3.69 -6.82
CA LYS A 21 -2.94 -4.68 -7.21
C LYS A 21 -2.60 -5.55 -6.00
N GLU A 22 -2.60 -6.86 -6.19
CA GLU A 22 -2.16 -7.80 -5.17
C GLU A 22 -0.65 -8.05 -5.29
N LEU A 23 0.06 -8.03 -4.17
CA LEU A 23 1.46 -8.42 -4.03
C LEU A 23 1.61 -9.36 -2.84
N ARG A 24 2.63 -10.21 -2.86
CA ARG A 24 2.94 -11.12 -1.76
C ARG A 24 4.06 -10.54 -0.92
N VAL A 25 3.85 -10.48 0.39
CA VAL A 25 4.88 -10.14 1.36
C VAL A 25 5.30 -11.44 2.05
N GLU A 26 6.58 -11.75 2.02
CA GLU A 26 7.15 -12.94 2.66
C GLU A 26 8.10 -12.49 3.78
N TRP A 27 8.13 -13.22 4.87
CA TRP A 27 9.05 -12.94 5.98
C TRP A 27 9.72 -14.21 6.47
N SER A 28 10.93 -14.03 6.99
CA SER A 28 11.64 -15.05 7.75
C SER A 28 12.37 -14.38 8.90
N VAL A 29 12.16 -14.86 10.11
CA VAL A 29 12.67 -14.24 11.32
C VAL A 29 13.13 -15.30 12.31
N ALA A 30 14.05 -14.94 13.20
CA ALA A 30 14.54 -15.88 14.20
C ALA A 30 13.39 -16.32 15.12
N ALA A 31 13.27 -17.64 15.34
CA ALA A 31 12.20 -18.21 16.17
C ALA A 31 12.20 -17.69 17.62
N SER A 32 13.35 -17.23 18.12
CA SER A 32 13.47 -16.58 19.43
C SER A 32 12.78 -15.22 19.50
N HIS A 33 12.45 -14.62 18.36
CA HIS A 33 11.89 -13.27 18.28
C HIS A 33 10.37 -13.28 18.10
N VAL A 34 9.68 -14.42 17.90
CA VAL A 34 8.24 -14.44 17.58
C VAL A 34 7.31 -14.39 18.77
N ASN A 35 6.26 -13.59 18.67
CA ASN A 35 5.19 -13.42 19.64
C ASN A 35 3.80 -13.54 18.97
N LEU A 36 2.81 -13.91 19.77
CA LEU A 36 1.39 -13.99 19.38
C LEU A 36 0.74 -12.63 19.08
N ILE A 37 1.47 -11.54 19.28
CA ILE A 37 1.03 -10.17 19.02
C ILE A 37 1.88 -9.47 17.96
N ASP A 38 2.67 -10.24 17.20
CA ASP A 38 3.42 -9.72 16.06
C ASP A 38 2.49 -9.31 14.94
N TRP A 39 2.89 -8.28 14.21
CA TRP A 39 2.16 -7.75 13.06
C TRP A 39 3.12 -7.10 12.07
N ILE A 40 2.70 -7.07 10.80
CA ILE A 40 3.39 -6.38 9.72
C ILE A 40 2.60 -5.12 9.41
N GLY A 41 3.27 -3.97 9.38
CA GLY A 41 2.70 -2.70 8.93
C GLY A 41 3.27 -2.29 7.58
N MET A 42 2.44 -1.62 6.79
CA MET A 42 2.81 -0.92 5.58
C MET A 42 2.87 0.59 5.89
N TYR A 43 3.99 1.22 5.58
CA TYR A 43 4.30 2.61 5.94
C TYR A 43 4.79 3.38 4.72
N GLU A 44 4.81 4.71 4.78
CA GLU A 44 5.68 5.48 3.88
C GLU A 44 7.16 5.23 4.26
N VAL A 45 8.08 5.34 3.29
CA VAL A 45 9.51 5.05 3.55
C VAL A 45 10.08 5.91 4.67
N ASP A 46 9.66 7.17 4.75
CA ASP A 46 10.14 8.16 5.73
C ASP A 46 9.34 8.17 7.05
N GLU A 47 8.30 7.33 7.18
CA GLU A 47 7.52 7.26 8.41
C GLU A 47 8.27 6.42 9.47
N HIS A 48 8.35 6.97 10.68
CA HIS A 48 9.07 6.39 11.81
C HIS A 48 8.13 6.03 12.97
N ASN A 49 6.89 6.52 12.96
CA ASN A 49 5.90 6.23 13.97
C ASN A 49 5.19 4.89 13.66
N PRO A 50 5.28 3.87 14.53
CA PRO A 50 4.59 2.59 14.34
C PRO A 50 3.06 2.74 14.20
N LEU A 51 2.47 3.80 14.76
CA LEU A 51 1.02 3.99 14.74
C LEU A 51 0.54 4.66 13.45
N HIS A 52 1.44 5.16 12.60
CA HIS A 52 1.11 5.82 11.33
C HIS A 52 1.23 4.86 10.15
N TYR A 53 0.71 3.64 10.30
CA TYR A 53 0.64 2.69 9.20
C TYR A 53 -0.43 3.12 8.19
N ILE A 54 -0.16 2.87 6.91
CA ILE A 54 -1.14 2.97 5.81
C ILE A 54 -2.11 1.78 5.89
N ASP A 55 -1.57 0.60 6.19
CA ASP A 55 -2.30 -0.66 6.34
C ASP A 55 -1.50 -1.63 7.23
N TYR A 56 -2.14 -2.66 7.78
CA TYR A 56 -1.46 -3.65 8.63
C TYR A 56 -2.07 -5.06 8.50
N LYS A 57 -1.28 -6.08 8.85
CA LYS A 57 -1.72 -7.47 8.95
C LYS A 57 -1.14 -8.14 10.19
N SER A 58 -2.03 -8.76 10.97
CA SER A 58 -1.71 -9.60 12.13
C SER A 58 -2.09 -11.07 11.89
N TYR A 59 -3.21 -11.32 11.21
CA TYR A 59 -3.66 -12.68 10.93
C TYR A 59 -2.68 -13.42 10.01
N GLY A 60 -2.23 -14.59 10.46
CA GLY A 60 -1.20 -15.39 9.76
C GLY A 60 0.25 -14.92 10.01
N VAL A 61 0.45 -13.79 10.70
CA VAL A 61 1.76 -13.27 11.11
C VAL A 61 2.07 -13.64 12.56
N CYS A 62 1.07 -13.55 13.45
CA CYS A 62 1.21 -13.83 14.88
C CYS A 62 1.87 -15.20 15.14
N GLY A 63 3.00 -15.22 15.84
CA GLY A 63 3.70 -16.44 16.24
C GLY A 63 4.36 -17.22 15.09
N ALA A 64 4.37 -16.68 13.86
CA ALA A 64 4.94 -17.34 12.69
C ALA A 64 6.39 -16.88 12.42
N PRO A 65 7.42 -17.72 12.66
CA PRO A 65 8.82 -17.38 12.37
C PRO A 65 9.10 -17.19 10.88
N MET A 66 8.25 -17.72 10.01
CA MET A 66 8.30 -17.47 8.59
C MET A 66 6.91 -17.61 8.01
N GLY A 67 6.65 -16.93 6.90
CA GLY A 67 5.35 -16.99 6.25
C GLY A 67 5.24 -16.07 5.07
N SER A 68 4.04 -16.03 4.51
CA SER A 68 3.72 -15.12 3.42
C SER A 68 2.28 -14.67 3.53
N VAL A 69 2.00 -13.43 3.12
CA VAL A 69 0.65 -12.90 3.09
C VAL A 69 0.41 -12.10 1.81
N SER A 70 -0.77 -12.26 1.23
CA SER A 70 -1.23 -11.42 0.13
C SER A 70 -1.63 -10.04 0.65
N TRP A 71 -1.05 -9.01 0.06
CA TRP A 71 -1.34 -7.61 0.33
C TRP A 71 -1.98 -6.97 -0.90
N ARG A 72 -3.13 -6.32 -0.71
CA ARG A 72 -3.81 -5.59 -1.78
C ARG A 72 -3.52 -4.11 -1.62
N LEU A 73 -2.81 -3.56 -2.60
CA LEU A 73 -2.60 -2.13 -2.75
C LEU A 73 -3.82 -1.54 -3.42
N TYR A 74 -4.41 -0.52 -2.80
CA TYR A 74 -5.57 0.19 -3.34
C TYR A 74 -5.18 1.59 -3.78
N ALA A 75 -5.63 2.05 -4.95
CA ALA A 75 -5.39 3.42 -5.43
C ALA A 75 -5.82 4.51 -4.41
N SER A 76 -6.81 4.22 -3.56
CA SER A 76 -7.24 5.09 -2.47
C SER A 76 -6.17 5.31 -1.40
N GLN A 77 -5.33 4.31 -1.12
CA GLN A 77 -4.19 4.43 -0.20
C GLN A 77 -3.14 5.44 -0.72
N PHE A 78 -3.12 5.68 -2.03
CA PHE A 78 -2.22 6.62 -2.71
C PHE A 78 -2.85 8.02 -2.89
N THR A 79 -4.07 8.26 -2.39
CA THR A 79 -4.82 9.51 -2.66
C THR A 79 -4.37 10.68 -1.77
N TYR A 80 -3.67 10.42 -0.66
CA TYR A 80 -3.12 11.48 0.19
C TYR A 80 -1.80 12.07 -0.32
N SER A 81 -1.10 11.34 -1.19
CA SER A 81 0.16 11.79 -1.78
C SER A 81 -0.15 12.62 -3.03
N ASN A 82 0.29 13.88 -3.05
CA ASN A 82 0.21 14.74 -4.24
C ASN A 82 1.16 14.31 -5.37
N SER A 83 1.97 13.27 -5.16
CA SER A 83 2.86 12.69 -6.16
C SER A 83 2.22 11.52 -6.91
N ASP A 84 2.60 11.38 -8.18
CA ASP A 84 2.27 10.22 -9.01
C ASP A 84 3.07 8.96 -8.60
N GLU A 85 3.96 9.11 -7.62
CA GLU A 85 4.83 8.07 -7.09
C GLU A 85 4.71 8.04 -5.56
N LEU A 86 4.46 6.87 -4.99
CA LEU A 86 4.48 6.65 -3.55
C LEU A 86 5.47 5.54 -3.24
N SER A 87 6.42 5.83 -2.36
CA SER A 87 7.34 4.84 -1.84
C SER A 87 6.83 4.34 -0.49
N VAL A 88 6.44 3.08 -0.42
CA VAL A 88 5.99 2.43 0.81
C VAL A 88 7.02 1.43 1.29
N CYS A 89 7.01 1.06 2.58
CA CYS A 89 7.82 -0.02 3.10
C CYS A 89 7.06 -0.92 4.07
N PHE A 90 7.50 -2.18 4.15
CA PHE A 90 6.95 -3.15 5.11
C PHE A 90 7.88 -3.32 6.29
N ARG A 91 7.33 -3.29 7.51
CA ARG A 91 8.08 -3.50 8.76
C ARG A 91 7.34 -4.44 9.68
N ILE A 92 8.09 -5.32 10.35
CA ILE A 92 7.58 -6.25 11.35
C ILE A 92 7.83 -5.66 12.74
N TRP A 93 6.77 -5.52 13.52
CA TRP A 93 6.81 -5.00 14.88
C TRP A 93 6.64 -6.12 15.91
N TRP A 94 7.48 -6.06 16.94
CA TRP A 94 7.57 -7.06 17.99
C TRP A 94 7.33 -6.39 19.33
N TRP A 95 6.52 -6.99 20.20
CA TRP A 95 6.12 -6.37 21.47
C TRP A 95 7.28 -5.97 22.40
N TRP A 96 8.39 -6.71 22.37
CA TRP A 96 9.55 -6.42 23.22
C TRP A 96 10.51 -5.38 22.67
N SER A 97 10.30 -4.91 21.43
CA SER A 97 11.19 -3.94 20.80
C SER A 97 10.34 -2.84 20.16
N LEU A 98 10.31 -1.67 20.80
CA LEU A 98 9.91 -0.39 20.18
C LEU A 98 10.86 0.03 19.03
N LYS A 99 11.67 -0.90 18.51
CA LYS A 99 12.59 -0.72 17.38
C LYS A 99 12.28 -1.79 16.34
N ASP A 100 12.19 -1.37 15.09
CA ASP A 100 12.13 -2.23 13.91
C ASP A 100 13.23 -3.30 14.00
N ALA A 101 12.84 -4.58 14.09
CA ALA A 101 13.79 -5.70 14.20
C ALA A 101 13.82 -6.58 12.93
N GLY A 102 13.13 -6.16 11.87
CA GLY A 102 13.00 -6.88 10.62
C GLY A 102 13.34 -5.98 9.44
N GLY A 103 13.91 -6.59 8.40
CA GLY A 103 14.27 -5.90 7.16
C GLY A 103 13.17 -4.99 6.65
N GLN A 104 13.58 -3.96 5.92
CA GLN A 104 12.69 -3.04 5.22
C GLN A 104 12.76 -3.40 3.75
N VAL A 105 11.60 -3.51 3.10
CA VAL A 105 11.54 -3.56 1.64
C VAL A 105 10.65 -2.44 1.17
N ALA A 106 11.21 -1.59 0.31
CA ALA A 106 10.51 -0.49 -0.29
C ALA A 106 9.79 -0.94 -1.56
N ILE A 107 8.57 -0.45 -1.77
CA ILE A 107 7.84 -0.58 -3.03
C ILE A 107 7.60 0.81 -3.57
N ILE A 108 7.98 1.02 -4.83
CA ILE A 108 7.66 2.22 -5.58
C ILE A 108 6.36 1.98 -6.34
N GLY A 109 5.29 2.63 -5.91
CA GLY A 109 3.99 2.62 -6.57
C GLY A 109 3.86 3.80 -7.51
N ARG A 110 3.68 3.57 -8.83
CA ARG A 110 3.39 4.64 -9.79
C ARG A 110 1.91 4.65 -10.18
N ARG A 111 1.25 5.79 -10.01
CA ARG A 111 -0.11 6.03 -10.49
C ARG A 111 -0.05 6.71 -11.84
N TRP A 112 -0.39 5.98 -12.90
CA TRP A 112 -0.60 6.58 -14.21
C TRP A 112 -2.08 6.91 -14.36
N MET A 113 -2.41 8.19 -14.20
CA MET A 113 -3.69 8.70 -14.68
C MET A 113 -3.59 8.82 -16.20
N SER A 114 -4.35 8.00 -16.94
CA SER A 114 -4.52 8.31 -18.36
C SER A 114 -5.15 9.69 -18.45
N LEU A 115 -4.65 10.53 -19.34
CA LEU A 115 -5.08 11.93 -19.56
C LEU A 115 -6.54 12.05 -20.08
N GLY A 116 -7.38 11.06 -19.81
CA GLY A 116 -8.77 10.98 -20.23
C GLY A 116 -9.72 11.05 -19.03
N ARG A 117 -10.33 12.23 -18.86
CA ARG A 117 -11.63 12.47 -18.19
C ARG A 117 -11.61 12.70 -16.68
N TYR A 118 -11.08 13.87 -16.28
CA TYR A 118 -11.78 14.70 -15.29
C TYR A 118 -12.84 15.55 -16.00
N VAL A 119 -13.85 14.92 -16.58
CA VAL A 119 -15.11 15.62 -16.89
C VAL A 119 -16.14 15.00 -15.98
N SER A 120 -16.45 15.70 -14.89
CA SER A 120 -17.46 15.28 -13.92
C SER A 120 -18.75 14.94 -14.67
N ARG A 121 -19.44 13.86 -14.29
CA ARG A 121 -20.75 13.49 -14.85
C ARG A 121 -21.77 14.65 -14.74
N SER A 122 -21.56 15.58 -13.81
CA SER A 122 -22.35 16.81 -13.68
C SER A 122 -22.09 17.81 -14.80
N PHE A 123 -20.87 17.87 -15.33
CA PHE A 123 -20.51 18.75 -16.46
C PHE A 123 -21.15 18.29 -17.77
N PHE A 124 -21.23 16.98 -18.04
CA PHE A 124 -21.93 16.48 -19.24
C PHE A 124 -23.43 16.74 -19.19
N ARG A 125 -24.07 16.64 -18.01
CA ARG A 125 -25.48 17.03 -17.86
C ARG A 125 -25.67 18.53 -18.06
N LEU A 126 -24.83 19.37 -17.44
CA LEU A 126 -24.95 20.82 -17.60
C LEU A 126 -24.67 21.26 -19.04
N PHE A 127 -23.61 20.74 -19.67
CA PHE A 127 -23.23 21.05 -21.03
C PHE A 127 -24.30 20.60 -22.04
N TYR A 128 -24.85 19.40 -21.88
CA TYR A 128 -25.95 18.92 -22.71
C TYR A 128 -27.23 19.75 -22.52
N ILE A 129 -27.57 20.14 -21.28
CA ILE A 129 -28.71 21.04 -21.00
C ILE A 129 -28.50 22.42 -21.63
N ILE A 130 -27.30 23.00 -21.53
CA ILE A 130 -26.96 24.30 -22.10
C ILE A 130 -27.01 24.26 -23.64
N LEU A 131 -26.48 23.21 -24.26
CA LEU A 131 -26.58 23.03 -25.72
C LEU A 131 -28.02 22.85 -26.18
N ARG A 132 -28.86 22.14 -25.42
CA ARG A 132 -30.28 21.98 -25.73
C ARG A 132 -31.04 23.30 -25.68
N PHE A 133 -30.69 24.17 -24.73
CA PHE A 133 -31.30 25.50 -24.58
C PHE A 133 -30.83 26.50 -25.66
N LEU A 134 -29.56 26.42 -26.06
CA LEU A 134 -28.98 27.35 -27.05
C LEU A 134 -29.25 26.95 -28.50
N TYR A 135 -29.38 25.65 -28.79
CA TYR A 135 -29.47 25.14 -30.16
C TYR A 135 -30.74 24.33 -30.47
N GLY A 136 -31.66 24.15 -29.51
CA GLY A 136 -33.01 23.62 -29.76
C GLY A 136 -33.08 22.18 -30.28
N LEU A 137 -32.19 21.29 -29.81
CA LEU A 137 -32.17 19.84 -30.13
C LEU A 137 -33.13 19.00 -29.28
#